data_AF-A0AAD4B946-F1
#
_entry.id   AF-A0AAD4B946-F1
#
_cell.length_a   1.000
_cell.length_b   1.000
_cell.length_c   1.000
_cell.angle_alpha   90.00
_cell.angle_beta   90.00
_cell.angle_gamma   90.00
#
_symmetry.space_group_name_H-M   'P 1'
#
loop_
_entity.id
_entity.type
_entity.pdbx_description
1 polymer ?
#
loop_
_entity_poly.entity_id
_entity_poly.type
_entity_poly.pdbx_seq_one_letter_code
_entity_poly.pdbx_strand_id
1 'polypeptide(L)'
;MVAVLELGALATSIAAGRVGDIIGRKGTLFVGALVFTIGGAVQTFTTGFYVMIIGRVISGFGVGLLSTIVPIYQSEISPPNHRGALACMEFTGNIAGYATSVWTDYFCSFLDSHLSWRIPLFIQCVIGAILAHW
;
A
#
# COMPACT_ATOMS: atom_id res chain seq x y z
N MET A 1 -14.39 1.82 -10.13
CA MET A 1 -12.95 1.48 -10.14
C MET A 1 -12.32 1.57 -8.75
N VAL A 2 -12.47 2.68 -8.02
CA VAL A 2 -11.88 2.85 -6.67
C VAL A 2 -12.45 1.85 -5.65
N ALA A 3 -13.77 1.64 -5.63
CA ALA A 3 -14.42 0.73 -4.68
C ALA A 3 -13.91 -0.72 -4.72
N VAL A 4 -13.37 -1.19 -5.85
CA VAL A 4 -12.85 -2.56 -5.96
C VAL A 4 -11.57 -2.75 -5.13
N LEU A 5 -10.74 -1.72 -5.05
CA LEU A 5 -9.55 -1.71 -4.21
C LEU A 5 -9.95 -1.76 -2.73
N GLU A 6 -10.92 -0.93 -2.34
CA GLU A 6 -11.45 -0.89 -0.96
C GLU A 6 -12.09 -2.21 -0.54
N LEU A 7 -12.85 -2.86 -1.43
CA LEU A 7 -13.42 -4.19 -1.16
C LEU A 7 -12.32 -5.25 -0.98
N GLY A 8 -11.26 -5.18 -1.79
CA GLY A 8 -10.08 -6.02 -1.62
C GLY A 8 -9.44 -5.79 -0.26
N ALA A 9 -9.16 -4.52 0.06
CA ALA A 9 -8.57 -4.13 1.34
C ALA A 9 -9.41 -4.61 2.53
N LEU A 10 -10.73 -4.38 2.52
CA LEU A 10 -11.66 -4.82 3.55
C LEU A 10 -11.59 -6.34 3.78
N ALA A 11 -11.64 -7.13 2.71
CA ALA A 11 -11.57 -8.58 2.81
C ALA A 11 -10.26 -9.04 3.46
N THR A 12 -9.14 -8.43 3.08
CA THR A 12 -7.84 -8.76 3.68
C THR A 12 -7.64 -8.23 5.08
N SER A 13 -8.20 -7.07 5.46
CA SER A 13 -8.05 -6.52 6.81
C SER A 13 -8.69 -7.43 7.86
N ILE A 14 -9.77 -8.13 7.52
CA ILE A 14 -10.38 -9.15 8.39
C ILE A 14 -9.43 -10.35 8.58
N ALA A 15 -8.79 -10.79 7.50
CA ALA A 15 -7.83 -11.90 7.53
C ALA A 15 -6.46 -11.49 8.12
N ALA A 16 -6.12 -10.21 8.08
CA ALA A 16 -4.81 -9.66 8.43
C ALA A 16 -4.39 -9.98 9.86
N GLY A 17 -5.34 -9.95 10.81
CA GLY A 17 -5.08 -10.33 12.20
C GLY A 17 -4.62 -11.79 12.32
N ARG A 18 -5.33 -12.73 11.67
CA ARG A 18 -4.96 -14.15 11.68
C ARG A 18 -3.65 -14.43 10.94
N VAL A 19 -3.41 -13.75 9.82
CA VAL A 19 -2.16 -13.89 9.06
C VAL A 19 -0.98 -13.33 9.86
N GLY A 20 -1.16 -12.20 10.54
CA GLY A 20 -0.20 -11.61 11.48
C GLY A 20 0.19 -12.53 12.63
N ASP A 21 -0.78 -13.28 13.17
CA ASP A 21 -0.53 -14.23 14.26
C ASP A 21 0.24 -15.49 13.81
N ILE A 22 0.02 -15.95 12.57
CA ILE A 22 0.63 -17.19 12.04
C ILE A 22 2.05 -16.96 11.51
N ILE A 23 2.24 -15.92 10.69
CA ILE A 23 3.50 -15.65 9.96
C ILE A 23 4.41 -14.70 10.78
N GLY A 24 3.86 -14.09 11.82
CA GLY A 24 4.53 -13.06 12.61
C GLY A 24 4.45 -11.68 11.94
N ARG A 25 4.52 -10.62 12.76
CA ARG A 25 4.27 -9.24 12.33
C ARG A 25 5.20 -8.79 11.18
N LYS A 26 6.51 -9.05 11.30
CA LYS A 26 7.49 -8.70 10.25
C LYS A 26 7.26 -9.48 8.95
N GLY A 27 6.96 -10.77 9.03
CA GLY A 27 6.71 -11.60 7.85
C GLY A 27 5.47 -11.16 7.08
N THR A 28 4.42 -10.75 7.79
CA THR A 28 3.20 -10.22 7.17
C THR A 28 3.43 -8.86 6.50
N LEU A 29 4.28 -7.99 7.06
CA LEU A 29 4.69 -6.75 6.38
C LEU A 29 5.40 -7.03 5.05
N PHE A 30 6.33 -7.99 5.04
CA PHE A 30 7.05 -8.38 3.83
C PHE A 30 6.11 -8.95 2.75
N VAL A 31 5.21 -9.87 3.14
CA VAL A 31 4.20 -10.44 2.22
C VAL A 31 3.26 -9.36 1.68
N GLY A 32 2.80 -8.45 2.55
CA GLY A 32 1.96 -7.32 2.14
C GLY A 32 2.65 -6.40 1.13
N ALA A 33 3.93 -6.08 1.36
CA ALA A 33 4.74 -5.27 0.46
C ALA A 33 4.96 -5.93 -0.92
N LEU A 34 5.21 -7.24 -0.93
CA LEU A 34 5.34 -8.02 -2.16
C LEU A 34 4.04 -8.02 -2.98
N VAL A 35 2.92 -8.33 -2.32
CA VAL A 35 1.60 -8.37 -2.96
C VAL A 35 1.22 -6.98 -3.50
N PHE A 36 1.51 -5.92 -2.74
CA PHE A 36 1.30 -4.54 -3.17
C PHE A 36 2.13 -4.19 -4.41
N THR A 37 3.41 -4.57 -4.43
CA THR A 37 4.33 -4.33 -5.55
C THR A 37 3.89 -5.07 -6.81
N ILE A 38 3.49 -6.34 -6.68
CA ILE A 38 2.98 -7.15 -7.80
C ILE A 38 1.68 -6.53 -8.34
N GLY A 39 0.76 -6.11 -7.46
CA GLY A 39 -0.47 -5.45 -7.84
C GLY A 39 -0.24 -4.13 -8.60
N GLY A 40 0.73 -3.33 -8.16
CA GLY A 40 1.16 -2.12 -8.87
C GLY A 40 1.78 -2.43 -10.24
N ALA A 41 2.62 -3.46 -10.34
CA ALA A 41 3.29 -3.83 -11.58
C ALA A 41 2.27 -4.28 -12.64
N VAL A 42 1.30 -5.11 -12.24
CA VAL A 42 0.20 -5.55 -13.10
C VAL A 42 -0.63 -4.37 -13.60
N GLN A 43 -0.87 -3.36 -12.75
CA GLN A 43 -1.56 -2.14 -13.17
C GLN A 43 -0.73 -1.29 -14.14
N THR A 44 0.58 -1.21 -13.94
CA THR A 44 1.49 -0.40 -14.77
C THR A 44 1.60 -0.95 -16.20
N PHE A 45 1.67 -2.28 -16.34
CA PHE A 45 1.75 -2.96 -17.64
C PHE A 45 0.38 -3.28 -18.26
N THR A 46 -0.72 -2.79 -17.68
CA THR A 46 -2.05 -3.16 -18.15
C THR A 46 -2.31 -2.66 -19.59
N THR A 47 -2.83 -3.56 -20.43
CA THR A 47 -3.23 -3.32 -21.82
C THR A 47 -4.75 -3.24 -21.97
N GLY A 48 -5.52 -3.50 -20.90
CA GLY A 48 -6.98 -3.52 -20.93
C GLY A 48 -7.65 -3.31 -19.58
N PHE A 49 -8.95 -3.03 -19.62
CA PHE A 49 -9.78 -2.70 -18.45
C PHE A 49 -9.83 -3.83 -17.41
N TYR A 50 -9.96 -5.09 -17.86
CA TYR A 50 -10.05 -6.24 -16.96
C TYR A 50 -8.77 -6.49 -16.16
N VAL A 51 -7.60 -6.35 -16.80
CA VAL A 51 -6.29 -6.53 -16.14
C VAL A 51 -6.05 -5.41 -15.12
N MET A 52 -6.56 -4.20 -15.37
CA MET A 52 -6.52 -3.10 -14.41
C MET A 52 -7.33 -3.41 -13.15
N ILE A 53 -8.52 -4.00 -13.29
CA ILE A 53 -9.37 -4.42 -12.15
C ILE A 53 -8.65 -5.47 -11.31
N ILE A 54 -8.06 -6.49 -11.95
CA ILE A 54 -7.35 -7.55 -11.24
C ILE A 54 -6.16 -6.98 -10.47
N GLY A 55 -5.36 -6.11 -11.10
CA GLY A 55 -4.24 -5.44 -10.44
C GLY A 55 -4.67 -4.59 -9.24
N ARG A 56 -5.85 -3.94 -9.31
CA ARG A 56 -6.42 -3.16 -8.20
C ARG A 56 -6.87 -4.04 -7.03
N VAL A 57 -7.46 -5.21 -7.30
CA VAL A 57 -7.81 -6.18 -6.24
C VAL A 57 -6.55 -6.66 -5.52
N ILE A 58 -5.51 -7.03 -6.28
CA ILE A 58 -4.24 -7.50 -5.73
C ILE A 58 -3.55 -6.38 -4.92
N SER A 59 -3.50 -5.17 -5.46
CA SER A 59 -2.94 -4.03 -4.74
C SER A 59 -3.74 -3.71 -3.47
N GLY A 60 -5.08 -3.78 -3.54
CA GLY A 60 -5.97 -3.64 -2.37
C GLY A 60 -5.69 -4.67 -1.28
N PHE A 61 -5.41 -5.92 -1.65
CA PHE A 61 -5.01 -6.95 -0.71
C PHE A 61 -3.70 -6.62 0.02
N GLY A 62 -2.71 -6.09 -0.71
CA GLY A 62 -1.46 -5.61 -0.10
C GLY A 62 -1.70 -4.45 0.86
N VAL A 63 -2.50 -3.45 0.45
CA VAL A 63 -2.84 -2.29 1.29
C VAL A 63 -3.56 -2.69 2.56
N GLY A 64 -4.58 -3.54 2.48
CA GLY A 64 -5.38 -3.95 3.66
C GLY A 64 -4.55 -4.73 4.69
N LEU A 65 -3.62 -5.57 4.23
CA LEU A 65 -2.66 -6.23 5.11
C LEU A 65 -1.72 -5.20 5.78
N LEU A 66 -1.09 -4.32 5.00
CA LEU A 66 -0.15 -3.34 5.51
C LEU A 66 -0.80 -2.37 6.50
N SER A 67 -1.98 -1.82 6.16
CA SER A 67 -2.70 -0.85 7.00
C SER A 67 -3.13 -1.43 8.35
N THR A 68 -3.31 -2.75 8.43
CA THR A 68 -3.69 -3.42 9.67
C THR A 68 -2.47 -3.79 10.51
N ILE A 69 -1.42 -4.37 9.90
CA ILE A 69 -0.24 -4.85 10.64
C ILE A 69 0.67 -3.71 11.09
N VAL A 70 0.88 -2.65 10.29
CA VAL A 70 1.79 -1.54 10.61
C VAL A 70 1.50 -0.91 11.99
N PRO A 71 0.27 -0.43 12.30
CA PRO A 71 -0.01 0.18 13.60
C PRO A 71 0.07 -0.83 14.74
N ILE A 72 -0.29 -2.10 14.50
CA ILE A 72 -0.17 -3.17 15.50
C ILE A 72 1.30 -3.38 15.87
N TYR A 73 2.16 -3.63 14.87
CA TYR A 73 3.58 -3.82 15.06
C TYR A 73 4.22 -2.63 15.76
N GLN A 74 3.83 -1.41 15.38
CA GLN A 74 4.32 -0.20 16.01
C GLN A 74 3.89 -0.08 17.47
N SER A 75 2.66 -0.46 17.82
CA SER A 75 2.17 -0.47 19.20
C SER A 75 2.92 -1.47 20.10
N GLU A 76 3.43 -2.55 19.53
CA GLU A 76 4.18 -3.60 20.23
C GLU A 76 5.63 -3.19 20.50
N ILE A 77 6.28 -2.53 19.54
CA ILE A 77 7.67 -2.07 19.70
C ILE A 77 7.78 -0.75 20.49
N SER A 78 6.68 -0.02 20.66
CA SER A 78 6.72 1.33 21.23
C SER A 78 6.76 1.33 22.77
N PRO A 79 7.70 2.09 23.37
CA PRO A 79 7.82 2.18 24.82
C PRO A 79 6.58 2.87 25.42
N PRO A 80 6.09 2.44 26.59
CA PRO A 80 4.80 2.86 27.16
C PRO A 80 4.61 4.38 27.25
N ASN A 81 5.69 5.12 27.55
CA ASN A 81 5.65 6.56 27.77
C ASN A 81 5.56 7.38 26.47
N HIS A 82 5.87 6.81 25.30
CA HIS A 82 5.90 7.53 24.01
C HIS A 82 4.98 6.92 22.95
N ARG A 83 4.11 5.97 23.31
CA ARG A 83 3.21 5.29 22.37
C ARG A 83 2.35 6.26 21.56
N GLY A 84 1.81 7.28 22.21
CA GLY A 84 1.01 8.32 21.55
C GLY A 84 1.81 9.14 20.54
N ALA A 85 3.04 9.55 20.90
CA ALA A 85 3.89 10.33 20.01
C ALA A 85 4.31 9.52 18.76
N LEU A 86 4.62 8.24 18.93
CA LEU A 86 4.94 7.34 17.82
C LEU A 86 3.73 7.13 16.91
N ALA A 87 2.54 6.89 17.47
CA ALA A 87 1.31 6.77 16.67
C ALA A 87 1.04 8.05 15.86
N CYS A 88 1.22 9.24 16.45
CA CYS A 88 1.10 10.49 15.72
C CYS A 88 2.11 10.62 14.57
N MET A 89 3.35 10.14 14.75
CA MET A 89 4.36 10.15 13.69
C MET A 89 3.97 9.25 12.52
N GLU A 90 3.36 8.10 12.77
CA GLU A 90 2.89 7.20 11.72
C GLU A 90 1.77 7.84 10.90
N PHE A 91 0.73 8.36 11.55
CA PHE A 91 -0.34 9.07 10.86
C PHE A 91 0.17 10.28 10.07
N THR A 92 1.13 11.02 10.63
CA THR A 92 1.77 12.15 9.94
C THR A 92 2.51 11.67 8.70
N GLY A 93 3.24 10.56 8.79
CA GLY A 93 3.93 9.94 7.65
C GLY A 93 2.94 9.46 6.58
N ASN A 94 1.81 8.89 6.98
CA ASN A 94 0.74 8.46 6.07
C ASN A 94 0.17 9.66 5.29
N ILE A 95 -0.19 10.75 5.98
CA ILE A 95 -0.70 11.98 5.36
C ILE A 95 0.34 12.62 4.44
N ALA A 96 1.61 12.69 4.86
CA ALA A 96 2.69 13.22 4.03
C ALA A 96 2.91 12.40 2.76
N GLY A 97 2.84 11.06 2.87
CA GLY A 97 2.90 10.15 1.71
C GLY A 97 1.73 10.36 0.76
N TYR A 98 0.51 10.45 1.29
CA TYR A 98 -0.69 10.73 0.48
C TYR A 98 -0.59 12.08 -0.23
N ALA A 99 -0.16 13.14 0.48
CA ALA A 99 0.05 14.45 -0.11
C ALA A 99 1.06 14.39 -1.27
N THR A 100 2.21 13.72 -1.07
CA THR A 100 3.23 13.54 -2.11
C THR A 100 2.68 12.79 -3.33
N SER A 101 1.83 11.79 -3.12
CA SER A 101 1.13 11.06 -4.19
C SER A 101 0.22 11.99 -5.00
N VAL A 102 -0.58 12.83 -4.34
CA VAL A 102 -1.49 13.77 -5.02
C VAL A 102 -0.71 14.82 -5.82
N TRP A 103 0.38 15.35 -5.25
CA TRP A 103 1.26 16.27 -5.98
C TRP A 103 1.89 15.61 -7.21
N THR A 104 2.36 14.35 -7.07
CA THR A 104 2.94 13.59 -8.19
C THR A 104 1.92 13.36 -9.31
N ASP A 105 0.68 13.03 -8.95
CA ASP A 105 -0.43 12.87 -9.90
C ASP A 105 -0.76 14.20 -10.60
N TYR A 106 -0.80 15.30 -9.84
CA TYR A 106 -0.98 16.65 -10.39
C TYR A 106 0.12 17.04 -11.38
N PHE A 107 1.39 16.79 -11.06
CA PHE A 107 2.50 17.04 -11.99
C PHE A 107 2.42 16.15 -13.24
N CYS A 108 1.99 14.89 -13.09
CA CYS A 108 1.78 14.01 -14.24
C CYS A 108 0.57 14.40 -15.10
N SER A 109 -0.43 15.09 -14.53
CA SER A 109 -1.58 15.60 -15.28
C SER A 109 -1.23 16.65 -16.33
N PHE A 110 -0.03 17.26 -16.28
CA PHE A 110 0.45 18.19 -17.31
C PHE A 110 1.08 17.50 -18.52
N LEU A 111 1.26 16.17 -18.49
CA LEU A 111 1.66 15.41 -19.67
C LEU A 111 0.40 15.00 -20.48
N ASP A 112 0.37 15.34 -21.76
CA ASP A 112 -0.69 14.95 -22.72
C ASP A 112 -0.56 13.51 -23.25
N SER A 113 0.29 12.66 -22.63
CA SER A 113 0.63 11.32 -23.14
C SER A 113 -0.04 10.19 -22.34
N HIS A 114 -0.13 8.99 -22.94
CA HIS A 114 -0.53 7.75 -22.26
C HIS A 114 0.32 7.38 -21.03
N LEU A 115 1.44 8.08 -20.81
CA LEU A 115 2.33 7.88 -19.67
C LEU A 115 1.82 8.54 -18.37
N SER A 116 0.90 9.50 -18.44
CA SER A 116 0.46 10.31 -17.30
C SER A 116 -0.15 9.50 -16.15
N TRP A 117 -0.86 8.41 -16.48
CA TRP A 117 -1.41 7.52 -15.46
C TRP A 117 -0.48 6.35 -15.10
N ARG A 118 0.50 6.02 -15.95
CA ARG A 118 1.45 4.91 -15.73
C ARG A 118 2.60 5.28 -14.81
N ILE A 119 3.08 6.52 -14.87
CA ILE A 119 4.21 7.00 -14.06
C ILE A 119 3.89 6.96 -12.56
N PRO A 120 2.74 7.46 -12.06
CA PRO A 120 2.39 7.34 -10.65
C PRO A 120 2.29 5.89 -10.17
N LEU A 121 1.76 5.00 -11.02
CA LEU A 121 1.65 3.57 -10.76
C LEU A 121 3.03 2.88 -10.70
N PHE A 122 3.97 3.30 -11.54
CA PHE A 122 5.34 2.79 -11.48
C PHE A 122 6.07 3.24 -10.21
N ILE A 123 5.88 4.50 -9.81
CA ILE A 123 6.44 5.03 -8.55
C ILE A 123 5.92 4.23 -7.35
N GLN A 124 4.63 3.89 -7.35
CA GLN A 124 4.04 3.01 -6.34
C GLN A 124 4.75 1.64 -6.25
N CYS A 125 5.11 1.05 -7.39
CA CYS A 125 5.86 -0.22 -7.43
C CYS A 125 7.26 -0.09 -6.84
N VAL A 126 7.97 1.00 -7.16
CA VAL A 126 9.32 1.24 -6.67
C VAL A 126 9.31 1.39 -5.15
N ILE A 127 8.36 2.14 -4.60
CA ILE A 127 8.22 2.32 -3.15
C ILE A 127 7.86 0.98 -2.49
N GLY A 128 6.94 0.20 -3.07
CA GLY A 128 6.60 -1.13 -2.58
C GLY A 128 7.80 -2.09 -2.56
N ALA A 129 8.63 -2.06 -3.60
CA ALA A 129 9.84 -2.89 -3.70
C ALA A 129 10.90 -2.49 -2.66
N ILE A 130 11.06 -1.19 -2.39
CA ILE A 130 11.95 -0.69 -1.33
C ILE A 130 11.47 -1.18 0.04
N LEU A 131 10.16 -1.16 0.29
CA LEU A 131 9.58 -1.65 1.53
C LEU A 131 9.81 -3.15 1.72
N ALA A 132 9.80 -3.92 0.63
CA ALA A 132 10.07 -5.35 0.64
C ALA A 132 11.56 -5.71 0.82
N HIS A 133 12.49 -4.75 0.91
CA HIS A 133 13.91 -5.04 1.10
C HIS A 133 14.32 -5.17 2.60
N TRP A 134 13.38 -5.06 3.54
CA TRP A 134 13.65 -5.12 5.00
C TRP A 134 13.34 -6.49 5.63
#